data_AF-A0A7W5SA28-F1
#
_entry.id   AF-A0A7W5SA28-F1
#
_cell.length_a   1.000
_cell.length_b   1.000
_cell.length_c   1.000
_cell.angle_alpha   90.00
_cell.angle_beta   90.00
_cell.angle_gamma   90.00
#
_symmetry.space_group_name_H-M   'P 1'
#
loop_
_entity.id
_entity.type
_entity.pdbx_description
1 polymer ?
#
loop_
_entity_poly.entity_id
_entity_poly.type
_entity_poly.pdbx_seq_one_letter_code
_entity_poly.pdbx_strand_id
1 'polypeptide(L)'
;MTKALDDCRNAGVDPNTDPAMVLLARHMATVSTNRAPRSVLRHACDKRLQSLKRYPALLALSIRGVEYDQAAKERFHEDATAAMQDLASALALAEGSYTIASTRGEVSESGYVLLAAVEVAVMVRVGRRFEGREVSYRAVAPGVDQTNRNASMVDLLRPARFAERLTRELRLRLAPASVSEPSLIAA
;
A
#
# COMPACT_ATOMS: atom_id res chain seq x y z
N MET A 1 27.01 -8.04 -4.28
CA MET A 1 28.02 -8.24 -3.22
C MET A 1 27.92 -9.64 -2.61
N THR A 2 26.72 -10.18 -2.40
CA THR A 2 26.50 -11.56 -1.92
C THR A 2 27.15 -12.63 -2.80
N LYS A 3 26.93 -12.63 -4.12
CA LYS A 3 27.55 -13.63 -5.01
C LYS A 3 29.09 -13.72 -4.94
N ALA A 4 29.80 -12.59 -4.92
CA ALA A 4 31.27 -12.60 -4.83
C ALA A 4 31.79 -13.07 -3.46
N LEU A 5 31.06 -12.76 -2.38
CA LEU A 5 31.32 -13.30 -1.05
C LEU A 5 31.07 -14.82 -0.99
N ASP A 6 30.01 -15.28 -1.65
CA ASP A 6 29.68 -16.69 -1.76
C ASP A 6 30.72 -17.43 -2.61
N ASP A 7 31.24 -16.82 -3.68
CA ASP A 7 32.31 -17.38 -4.50
C ASP A 7 33.63 -17.51 -3.71
N CYS A 8 34.02 -16.49 -2.93
CA CYS A 8 35.20 -16.58 -2.06
C CYS A 8 35.05 -17.71 -1.01
N ARG A 9 33.86 -17.82 -0.41
CA ARG A 9 33.54 -18.90 0.54
C ARG A 9 33.61 -20.27 -0.11
N ASN A 10 33.04 -20.42 -1.30
CA ASN A 10 33.07 -21.68 -2.06
C ASN A 10 34.49 -22.05 -2.50
N ALA A 11 35.35 -21.06 -2.76
CA ALA A 11 36.75 -21.25 -3.12
C ALA A 11 37.69 -21.41 -1.92
N GLY A 12 37.20 -21.26 -0.67
CA GLY A 12 38.02 -21.31 0.55
C GLY A 12 38.99 -20.14 0.70
N VAL A 13 38.78 -19.05 -0.04
CA VAL A 13 39.62 -17.85 -0.03
C VAL A 13 39.05 -16.84 0.97
N ASP A 14 39.92 -16.22 1.78
CA ASP A 14 39.51 -15.14 2.68
C ASP A 14 39.06 -13.91 1.85
N PRO A 15 37.77 -13.51 1.92
CA PRO A 15 37.25 -12.36 1.18
C PRO A 15 37.95 -11.04 1.49
N ASN A 16 38.65 -10.92 2.63
CA ASN A 16 39.39 -9.71 2.99
C ASN A 16 40.73 -9.58 2.26
N THR A 17 41.24 -10.69 1.72
CA THR A 17 42.52 -10.74 0.99
C THR A 17 42.34 -11.01 -0.49
N ASP A 18 41.15 -11.45 -0.91
CA ASP A 18 40.81 -11.63 -2.32
C ASP A 18 40.99 -10.32 -3.10
N PRO A 19 41.80 -10.31 -4.18
CA PRO A 19 42.07 -9.11 -4.96
C PRO A 19 40.81 -8.46 -5.55
N ALA A 20 39.81 -9.22 -5.98
CA ALA A 20 38.60 -8.67 -6.57
C ALA A 20 37.74 -7.97 -5.51
N MET A 21 37.61 -8.54 -4.32
CA MET A 21 36.91 -7.94 -3.18
C MET A 21 37.62 -6.66 -2.69
N VAL A 22 38.96 -6.67 -2.62
CA VAL A 22 39.75 -5.50 -2.23
C VAL A 22 39.62 -4.37 -3.26
N LEU A 23 39.68 -4.68 -4.55
CA LEU A 23 39.50 -3.69 -5.62
C LEU A 23 38.07 -3.11 -5.61
N LEU A 24 37.06 -3.94 -5.39
CA LEU A 24 35.66 -3.49 -5.26
C LEU A 24 35.48 -2.58 -4.05
N ALA A 25 36.03 -2.95 -2.89
CA ALA A 25 35.96 -2.14 -1.67
C ALA A 25 36.63 -0.77 -1.86
N ARG A 26 37.81 -0.74 -2.50
CA ARG A 26 38.50 0.51 -2.86
C ARG A 26 37.68 1.35 -3.84
N HIS A 27 37.10 0.74 -4.87
CA HIS A 27 36.26 1.46 -5.82
C HIS A 27 35.01 2.05 -5.15
N MET A 28 34.32 1.29 -4.30
CA MET A 28 33.18 1.78 -3.51
C MET A 28 33.57 2.92 -2.58
N ALA A 29 34.74 2.83 -1.93
CA ALA A 29 35.28 3.92 -1.14
C ALA A 29 35.41 5.18 -2.01
N THR A 30 36.13 5.11 -3.13
CA THR A 30 36.33 6.23 -4.08
C THR A 30 35.00 6.84 -4.58
N VAL A 31 34.02 6.01 -4.94
CA VAL A 31 32.71 6.48 -5.43
C VAL A 31 31.87 7.13 -4.31
N SER A 32 32.15 6.78 -3.05
CA SER A 32 31.45 7.33 -1.88
C SER A 32 32.10 8.59 -1.29
N THR A 33 33.38 8.86 -1.55
CA THR A 33 34.14 9.98 -0.97
C THR A 33 33.61 11.37 -1.34
N ASN A 34 32.91 11.52 -2.47
CA ASN A 34 32.34 12.79 -2.94
C ASN A 34 30.83 12.94 -2.69
N ARG A 35 30.26 12.18 -1.75
CA ARG A 35 28.83 12.25 -1.45
C ARG A 35 28.54 13.07 -0.20
N ALA A 36 27.30 13.55 -0.12
CA ALA A 36 26.80 14.30 1.02
C ALA A 36 27.05 13.55 2.35
N PRO A 37 27.22 14.26 3.48
CA PRO A 37 27.44 13.65 4.79
C PRO A 37 26.39 12.58 5.13
N ARG A 38 26.78 11.55 5.91
CA ARG A 38 25.91 10.42 6.27
C ARG A 38 24.56 10.84 6.89
N SER A 39 24.54 11.91 7.67
CA SER A 39 23.32 12.48 8.27
C SER A 39 22.36 13.02 7.20
N VAL A 40 22.88 13.71 6.18
CA VAL A 40 22.11 14.23 5.05
C VAL A 40 21.53 13.09 4.23
N LEU A 41 22.32 12.04 3.97
CA LEU A 41 21.84 10.85 3.25
C LEU A 41 20.76 10.10 4.03
N ARG A 42 20.92 9.91 5.36
CA ARG A 42 19.89 9.29 6.21
C ARG A 42 18.61 10.12 6.21
N HIS A 43 18.71 11.43 6.38
CA HIS A 43 17.55 12.31 6.34
C HIS A 43 16.84 12.28 4.98
N ALA A 44 17.60 12.28 3.87
CA ALA A 44 17.04 12.14 2.53
C ALA A 44 16.38 10.76 2.31
N CYS A 45 16.98 9.68 2.81
CA CYS A 45 16.39 8.34 2.80
C CYS A 45 15.11 8.29 3.63
N ASP A 46 15.09 8.84 4.84
CA ASP A 46 13.91 8.87 5.70
C ASP A 46 12.79 9.71 5.07
N LYS A 47 13.12 10.86 4.47
CA LYS A 47 12.17 11.70 3.72
C LYS A 47 11.62 10.98 2.49
N ARG A 48 12.48 10.27 1.74
CA ARG A 48 12.08 9.47 0.57
C ARG A 48 11.22 8.30 1.01
N LEU A 49 11.57 7.63 2.10
CA LEU A 49 10.82 6.53 2.69
C LEU A 49 9.47 7.01 3.22
N GLN A 50 9.37 8.16 3.87
CA GLN A 50 8.10 8.76 4.30
C GLN A 50 7.23 9.13 3.10
N SER A 51 7.84 9.64 2.03
CA SER A 51 7.14 9.96 0.78
C SER A 51 6.61 8.68 0.12
N LEU A 52 7.39 7.59 0.12
CA LEU A 52 7.01 6.25 -0.34
C LEU A 52 5.99 5.55 0.59
N LYS A 53 6.01 5.85 1.88
CA LYS A 53 5.14 5.22 2.88
C LYS A 53 3.69 5.65 2.78
N ARG A 54 3.40 6.79 2.16
CA ARG A 54 2.02 7.31 2.04
C ARG A 54 1.34 6.94 0.71
N TYR A 55 1.81 5.86 0.06
CA TYR A 55 1.25 5.19 -1.12
C TYR A 55 1.58 5.69 -2.56
N PRO A 56 2.81 6.13 -2.91
CA PRO A 56 3.23 6.26 -4.31
C PRO A 56 3.35 4.92 -5.04
N ALA A 57 3.54 3.81 -4.30
CA ALA A 57 3.60 2.48 -4.89
C ALA A 57 2.25 2.09 -5.51
N LEU A 58 1.13 2.26 -4.80
CA LEU A 58 -0.20 1.99 -5.36
C LEU A 58 -0.50 2.83 -6.61
N LEU A 59 -0.09 4.10 -6.64
CA LEU A 59 -0.23 4.95 -7.84
C LEU A 59 0.66 4.49 -8.99
N ALA A 60 1.89 4.08 -8.71
CA ALA A 60 2.78 3.56 -9.74
C ALA A 60 2.25 2.23 -10.28
N LEU A 61 1.72 1.36 -9.41
CA LEU A 61 1.18 0.05 -9.77
C LEU A 61 -0.18 0.15 -10.47
N SER A 62 -0.99 1.19 -10.20
CA SER A 62 -2.24 1.42 -10.92
C SER A 62 -2.01 1.71 -12.40
N ILE A 63 -0.96 2.47 -12.72
CA ILE A 63 -0.58 2.82 -14.10
C ILE A 63 0.21 1.67 -14.75
N ARG A 64 1.23 1.16 -14.07
CA ARG A 64 2.15 0.14 -14.63
C ARG A 64 1.48 -1.22 -14.80
N GLY A 65 0.55 -1.58 -13.90
CA GLY A 65 0.09 -2.95 -13.72
C GLY A 65 1.05 -3.80 -12.88
N VAL A 66 0.63 -5.02 -12.58
CA VAL A 66 1.36 -6.00 -11.74
C VAL A 66 1.39 -7.39 -12.38
N GLU A 67 0.97 -7.50 -13.64
CA GLU A 67 0.94 -8.76 -14.36
C GLU A 67 2.35 -9.37 -14.42
N TYR A 68 2.46 -10.67 -14.15
CA TYR A 68 3.73 -11.43 -14.13
C TYR A 68 4.79 -10.97 -13.11
N ASP A 69 4.53 -9.97 -12.27
CA ASP A 69 5.46 -9.47 -11.24
C ASP A 69 4.94 -9.82 -9.84
N GLN A 70 5.38 -10.95 -9.31
CA GLN A 70 4.91 -11.49 -8.02
C GLN A 70 5.16 -10.54 -6.85
N ALA A 71 6.34 -9.90 -6.82
CA ALA A 71 6.68 -8.93 -5.77
C ALA A 71 5.78 -7.69 -5.85
N ALA A 72 5.47 -7.21 -7.06
CA ALA A 72 4.54 -6.11 -7.24
C ALA A 72 3.10 -6.49 -6.83
N LYS A 73 2.67 -7.74 -7.04
CA LYS A 73 1.36 -8.22 -6.55
C LYS A 73 1.32 -8.28 -5.03
N GLU A 74 2.34 -8.84 -4.40
CA GLU A 74 2.45 -8.86 -2.93
C GLU A 74 2.31 -7.45 -2.38
N ARG A 75 3.10 -6.52 -2.91
CA ARG A 75 3.05 -5.11 -2.53
C ARG A 75 1.69 -4.46 -2.78
N PHE A 76 1.07 -4.71 -3.93
CA PHE A 76 -0.26 -4.19 -4.25
C PHE A 76 -1.28 -4.58 -3.19
N HIS A 77 -1.35 -5.87 -2.83
CA HIS A 77 -2.35 -6.34 -1.87
C HIS A 77 -2.08 -5.85 -0.44
N GLU A 78 -0.82 -5.77 -0.03
CA GLU A 78 -0.44 -5.19 1.27
C GLU A 78 -0.86 -3.73 1.36
N ASP A 79 -0.42 -2.91 0.40
CA ASP A 79 -0.69 -1.47 0.41
C ASP A 79 -2.19 -1.19 0.21
N ALA A 80 -2.89 -1.97 -0.64
CA ALA A 80 -4.32 -1.83 -0.86
C ALA A 80 -5.13 -2.21 0.38
N THR A 81 -4.71 -3.23 1.13
CA THR A 81 -5.34 -3.61 2.40
C THR A 81 -5.20 -2.49 3.42
N ALA A 82 -3.99 -1.91 3.55
CA ALA A 82 -3.77 -0.75 4.42
C ALA A 82 -4.61 0.47 4.01
N ALA A 83 -4.70 0.78 2.71
CA ALA A 83 -5.55 1.86 2.21
C ALA A 83 -7.05 1.61 2.49
N MET A 84 -7.52 0.36 2.42
CA MET A 84 -8.89 0.01 2.79
C MET A 84 -9.15 0.12 4.30
N GLN A 85 -8.15 -0.18 5.14
CA GLN A 85 -8.22 0.06 6.58
C GLN A 85 -8.33 1.56 6.88
N ASP A 86 -7.48 2.39 6.27
CA ASP A 86 -7.54 3.85 6.40
C ASP A 86 -8.90 4.41 5.96
N LEU A 87 -9.47 3.86 4.88
CA LEU A 87 -10.81 4.22 4.40
C LEU A 87 -11.91 3.79 5.39
N ALA A 88 -11.84 2.57 5.93
CA ALA A 88 -12.80 2.10 6.93
C ALA A 88 -12.80 2.99 8.19
N SER A 89 -11.61 3.38 8.66
CA SER A 89 -11.45 4.34 9.76
C SER A 89 -12.00 5.73 9.40
N ALA A 90 -11.76 6.22 8.19
CA ALA A 90 -12.30 7.51 7.74
C ALA A 90 -13.83 7.49 7.56
N LEU A 91 -14.39 6.34 7.21
CA LEU A 91 -15.83 6.08 7.22
C LEU A 91 -16.36 5.78 8.64
N ALA A 92 -15.55 5.87 9.70
CA ALA A 92 -15.98 5.57 11.07
C ALA A 92 -16.78 4.25 11.21
N LEU A 93 -16.40 3.23 10.43
CA LEU A 93 -17.03 1.91 10.52
C LEU A 93 -16.63 1.26 11.84
N ALA A 94 -17.60 0.71 12.57
CA ALA A 94 -17.33 0.04 13.83
C ALA A 94 -16.47 -1.22 13.61
N GLU A 95 -15.60 -1.52 14.57
CA GLU A 95 -14.84 -2.77 14.54
C GLU A 95 -15.81 -3.97 14.48
N GLY A 96 -15.54 -4.92 13.59
CA GLY A 96 -16.42 -6.07 13.34
C GLY A 96 -17.64 -5.79 12.47
N SER A 97 -17.93 -4.52 12.11
CA SER A 97 -19.04 -4.18 11.20
C SER A 97 -18.65 -4.21 9.71
N TYR A 98 -17.40 -4.53 9.42
CA TYR A 98 -16.86 -4.61 8.06
C TYR A 98 -15.86 -5.74 7.93
N THR A 99 -15.68 -6.21 6.70
CA THR A 99 -14.69 -7.22 6.32
C THR A 99 -13.81 -6.65 5.22
N ILE A 100 -12.49 -6.82 5.34
CA ILE A 100 -11.53 -6.58 4.26
C ILE A 100 -11.02 -7.92 3.77
N ALA A 101 -11.28 -8.24 2.50
CA ALA A 101 -10.83 -9.46 1.85
C ALA A 101 -9.86 -9.15 0.71
N SER A 102 -8.68 -9.77 0.74
CA SER A 102 -7.68 -9.71 -0.33
C SER A 102 -7.72 -11.04 -1.10
N THR A 103 -8.11 -10.97 -2.37
CA THR A 103 -8.18 -12.12 -3.27
C THR A 103 -7.09 -12.01 -4.32
N ARG A 104 -6.14 -12.94 -4.31
CA ARG A 104 -5.06 -13.00 -5.30
C ARG A 104 -5.62 -13.40 -6.67
N GLY A 105 -5.18 -12.70 -7.71
CA GLY A 105 -5.50 -13.06 -9.10
C GLY A 105 -4.52 -14.09 -9.66
N GLU A 106 -4.82 -14.59 -10.85
CA GLU A 106 -3.92 -15.48 -11.60
C GLU A 106 -2.65 -14.76 -12.07
N VAL A 107 -1.72 -15.46 -12.74
CA VAL A 107 -0.42 -14.90 -13.14
C VAL A 107 -0.55 -13.62 -13.98
N SER A 108 -1.56 -13.55 -14.84
CA SER A 108 -1.87 -12.39 -15.69
C SER A 108 -2.79 -11.36 -15.04
N GLU A 109 -3.28 -11.60 -13.81
CA GLU A 109 -4.23 -10.73 -13.13
C GLU A 109 -3.68 -10.22 -11.79
N SER A 110 -4.09 -9.01 -11.40
CA SER A 110 -3.73 -8.44 -10.10
C SER A 110 -4.49 -9.08 -8.95
N GLY A 111 -5.72 -9.54 -9.19
CA GLY A 111 -6.69 -9.86 -8.15
C GLY A 111 -7.45 -8.62 -7.70
N TYR A 112 -7.91 -8.59 -6.46
CA TYR A 112 -8.58 -7.41 -5.89
C TYR A 112 -8.53 -7.40 -4.36
N VAL A 113 -8.72 -6.22 -3.78
CA VAL A 113 -9.02 -6.06 -2.36
C VAL A 113 -10.41 -5.45 -2.21
N LEU A 114 -11.26 -6.06 -1.39
CA LEU A 114 -12.65 -5.67 -1.16
C LEU A 114 -12.84 -5.28 0.31
N LEU A 115 -13.28 -4.05 0.54
CA LEU A 115 -13.93 -3.62 1.78
C LEU A 115 -15.43 -3.82 1.62
N ALA A 116 -16.04 -4.64 2.48
CA ALA A 116 -17.47 -4.88 2.52
C ALA A 116 -18.03 -4.56 3.90
N ALA A 117 -19.03 -3.70 3.95
CA ALA A 117 -19.82 -3.37 5.14
C ALA A 117 -21.31 -3.46 4.79
N VAL A 118 -22.18 -3.34 5.80
CA VAL A 118 -23.64 -3.49 5.63
C VAL A 118 -24.20 -2.53 4.58
N GLU A 119 -23.72 -1.28 4.54
CA GLU A 119 -24.26 -0.25 3.64
C GLU A 119 -23.40 0.00 2.40
N VAL A 120 -22.13 -0.42 2.39
CA VAL A 120 -21.17 -0.06 1.35
C VAL A 120 -20.22 -1.21 1.00
N ALA A 121 -19.92 -1.34 -0.29
CA ALA A 121 -18.84 -2.18 -0.78
C ALA A 121 -17.89 -1.33 -1.63
N VAL A 122 -16.59 -1.44 -1.37
CA VAL A 122 -15.51 -0.77 -2.12
C VAL A 122 -14.48 -1.81 -2.52
N MET A 123 -14.20 -1.93 -3.81
CA MET A 123 -13.23 -2.87 -4.36
C MET A 123 -12.16 -2.10 -5.12
N VAL A 124 -10.90 -2.49 -4.92
CA VAL A 124 -9.77 -1.98 -5.70
C VAL A 124 -9.13 -3.08 -6.53
N ARG A 125 -8.88 -2.76 -7.80
CA ARG A 125 -8.21 -3.63 -8.77
C ARG A 125 -7.32 -2.79 -9.67
N VAL A 126 -6.09 -3.23 -9.88
CA VAL A 126 -5.11 -2.54 -10.74
C VAL A 126 -4.87 -3.31 -12.04
N GLY A 127 -4.41 -2.59 -13.06
CA GLY A 127 -4.14 -3.11 -14.40
C GLY A 127 -4.55 -2.12 -15.47
N ARG A 128 -3.97 -2.21 -16.67
CA ARG A 128 -4.14 -1.21 -17.74
C ARG A 128 -5.60 -0.94 -18.12
N ARG A 129 -6.48 -1.93 -17.96
CA ARG A 129 -7.92 -1.78 -18.26
C ARG A 129 -8.64 -0.84 -17.30
N PHE A 130 -8.08 -0.66 -16.10
CA PHE A 130 -8.70 0.04 -14.98
C PHE A 130 -8.08 1.41 -14.70
N GLU A 131 -7.18 1.91 -15.56
CA GLU A 131 -6.55 3.22 -15.36
C GLU A 131 -7.60 4.34 -15.18
N GLY A 132 -7.50 5.08 -14.06
CA GLY A 132 -8.43 6.13 -13.65
C GLY A 132 -9.76 5.64 -13.06
N ARG A 133 -9.97 4.32 -12.97
CA ARG A 133 -11.18 3.64 -12.49
C ARG A 133 -10.84 2.37 -11.71
N GLU A 134 -9.72 2.39 -10.99
CA GLU A 134 -9.20 1.24 -10.25
C GLU A 134 -10.07 0.89 -9.04
N VAL A 135 -10.85 1.85 -8.57
CA VAL A 135 -11.69 1.73 -7.38
C VAL A 135 -13.15 1.70 -7.82
N SER A 136 -13.83 0.59 -7.58
CA SER A 136 -15.28 0.49 -7.79
C SER A 136 -16.01 0.46 -6.46
N TYR A 137 -17.11 1.19 -6.33
CA TYR A 137 -17.88 1.26 -5.09
C TYR A 137 -19.38 1.30 -5.37
N ARG A 138 -20.17 0.77 -4.42
CA ARG A 138 -21.64 0.78 -4.48
C ARG A 138 -22.26 0.72 -3.09
N ALA A 139 -23.52 1.14 -3.01
CA ALA A 139 -24.36 0.84 -1.86
C ALA A 139 -24.74 -0.65 -1.86
N VAL A 140 -24.83 -1.23 -0.66
CA VAL A 140 -25.27 -2.63 -0.44
C VAL A 140 -26.66 -2.68 0.18
N ALA A 141 -27.11 -1.60 0.82
CA ALA A 141 -28.41 -1.54 1.49
C ALA A 141 -29.58 -1.82 0.53
N PRO A 142 -30.58 -2.63 0.94
CA PRO A 142 -31.77 -2.90 0.13
C PRO A 142 -32.58 -1.61 -0.08
N GLY A 143 -33.10 -1.43 -1.30
CA GLY A 143 -33.89 -0.24 -1.67
C GLY A 143 -33.06 1.01 -2.04
N VAL A 144 -31.74 0.92 -2.09
CA VAL A 144 -30.84 1.97 -2.60
C VAL A 144 -30.29 1.57 -3.98
N ASP A 145 -29.99 2.55 -4.82
CA ASP A 145 -29.32 2.33 -6.10
C ASP A 145 -27.93 1.68 -5.92
N GLN A 146 -27.82 0.41 -6.31
CA GLN A 146 -26.61 -0.41 -6.18
C GLN A 146 -25.71 -0.36 -7.42
N THR A 147 -25.92 0.62 -8.31
CA THR A 147 -25.07 0.80 -9.48
C THR A 147 -23.61 1.00 -9.06
N ASN A 148 -22.72 0.22 -9.70
CA ASN A 148 -21.28 0.37 -9.49
C ASN A 148 -20.81 1.72 -10.03
N ARG A 149 -20.27 2.54 -9.13
CA ARG A 149 -19.56 3.77 -9.44
C ARG A 149 -18.06 3.49 -9.43
N ASN A 150 -17.30 4.32 -10.14
CA ASN A 150 -15.85 4.19 -10.20
C ASN A 150 -15.17 5.47 -9.73
N ALA A 151 -14.00 5.31 -9.13
CA ALA A 151 -13.09 6.35 -8.72
C ALA A 151 -11.65 5.94 -9.06
N SER A 152 -10.77 6.94 -9.04
CA SER A 152 -9.35 6.73 -9.28
C SER A 152 -8.65 6.21 -8.03
N MET A 153 -7.50 5.56 -8.20
CA MET A 153 -6.60 5.24 -7.07
C MET A 153 -6.24 6.48 -6.25
N VAL A 154 -6.10 7.66 -6.88
CA VAL A 154 -5.80 8.93 -6.20
C VAL A 154 -6.87 9.31 -5.17
N ASP A 155 -8.13 9.00 -5.45
CA ASP A 155 -9.23 9.27 -4.53
C ASP A 155 -9.13 8.36 -3.29
N LEU A 156 -8.88 7.05 -3.48
CA LEU A 156 -8.72 6.10 -2.38
C LEU A 156 -7.58 6.50 -1.43
N LEU A 157 -6.48 7.04 -1.96
CA LEU A 157 -5.34 7.50 -1.16
C LEU A 157 -5.61 8.80 -0.37
N ARG A 158 -6.81 9.36 -0.50
CA ARG A 158 -7.29 10.51 0.28
C ARG A 158 -8.52 10.08 1.09
N PRO A 159 -8.35 9.23 2.10
CA PRO A 159 -9.43 8.48 2.73
C PRO A 159 -10.53 9.38 3.30
N ALA A 160 -10.20 10.50 3.95
CA ALA A 160 -11.21 11.44 4.47
C ALA A 160 -12.09 12.06 3.36
N ARG A 161 -11.48 12.60 2.30
CA ARG A 161 -12.20 13.19 1.18
C ARG A 161 -13.03 12.14 0.42
N PHE A 162 -12.50 10.92 0.32
CA PHE A 162 -13.19 9.83 -0.35
C PHE A 162 -14.37 9.33 0.48
N ALA A 163 -14.22 9.22 1.80
CA ALA A 163 -15.31 8.91 2.73
C ALA A 163 -16.46 9.93 2.61
N GLU A 164 -16.16 11.24 2.64
CA GLU A 164 -17.17 12.29 2.43
C GLU A 164 -17.93 12.13 1.10
N ARG A 165 -17.20 11.80 0.03
CA ARG A 165 -17.78 11.54 -1.29
C ARG A 165 -18.67 10.31 -1.27
N LEU A 166 -18.22 9.19 -0.69
CA LEU A 166 -18.98 7.95 -0.57
C LEU A 166 -20.27 8.17 0.22
N THR A 167 -20.20 8.84 1.37
CA THR A 167 -21.36 9.17 2.20
C THR A 167 -22.38 9.99 1.43
N ARG A 168 -21.94 11.01 0.69
CA ARG A 168 -22.82 11.87 -0.11
C ARG A 168 -23.44 11.13 -1.29
N GLU A 169 -22.65 10.37 -2.05
CA GLU A 169 -23.11 9.72 -3.29
C GLU A 169 -23.94 8.47 -3.03
N LEU A 170 -23.61 7.70 -1.99
CA LEU A 170 -24.32 6.48 -1.62
C LEU A 170 -25.42 6.70 -0.58
N ARG A 171 -25.54 7.93 -0.05
CA ARG A 171 -26.50 8.31 1.01
C ARG A 171 -26.39 7.40 2.24
N LEU A 172 -25.15 7.09 2.64
CA LEU A 172 -24.86 6.21 3.77
C LEU A 172 -25.42 6.80 5.07
N ARG A 173 -26.06 5.96 5.89
CA ARG A 173 -26.53 6.34 7.22
C ARG A 173 -25.45 5.95 8.21
N LEU A 174 -24.38 6.73 8.21
CA LEU A 174 -23.34 6.59 9.21
C LEU A 174 -23.91 6.88 10.59
N ALA A 175 -24.02 5.83 11.41
CA ALA A 175 -24.27 6.01 12.83
C ALA A 175 -23.11 6.83 13.40
N PRO A 176 -23.35 7.92 14.14
CA PRO A 176 -22.27 8.61 14.82
C PRO A 176 -21.61 7.61 15.76
N ALA A 177 -20.28 7.48 15.68
CA ALA A 177 -19.51 6.70 16.63
C ALA A 177 -19.93 7.16 18.03
N SER A 178 -20.52 6.26 18.82
CA SER A 178 -20.83 6.54 20.21
C SER A 178 -19.52 6.90 20.88
N VAL A 179 -19.41 8.16 21.31
CA VAL A 179 -18.32 8.62 22.17
C VAL A 179 -18.43 7.77 23.43
N SER A 180 -17.54 6.79 23.56
CA SER A 180 -17.42 6.02 24.79
C SER A 180 -16.87 6.98 25.84
N GLU A 181 -17.74 7.52 26.69
CA GLU A 181 -17.31 8.30 27.85
C GLU A 181 -16.43 7.40 28.72
N PRO A 182 -15.26 7.88 29.18
CA PRO A 182 -14.41 7.10 30.07
C PRO A 182 -15.14 6.94 31.39
N SER A 183 -15.56 5.71 31.70
CA SER A 183 -16.04 5.34 33.02
C SER A 183 -14.89 5.52 34.02
N LEU A 184 -14.92 6.63 34.74
CA LEU A 184 -14.21 6.84 36.00
C LEU A 184 -14.64 5.71 36.96
N ILE A 185 -13.80 4.69 37.09
CA ILE A 185 -13.90 3.74 38.20
C ILE A 185 -13.32 4.46 39.42
N ALA A 186 -14.22 4.99 40.24
CA ALA A 186 -13.95 5.32 41.63
C ALA A 186 -14.32 4.11 42.49
N ALA A 187 -13.33 3.50 43.14
CA ALA A 187 -13.36 2.87 44.47
C ALA A 187 -12.03 2.19 44.76
#